data_AF-A0A483APN5-F1
#
_entry.id   AF-A0A483APN5-F1
#
_cell.length_a   1.000
_cell.length_b   1.000
_cell.length_c   1.000
_cell.angle_alpha   90.00
_cell.angle_beta   90.00
_cell.angle_gamma   90.00
#
_symmetry.space_group_name_H-M   'P 1'
#
loop_
_entity.id
_entity.type
_entity.pdbx_description
1 polymer ?
#
loop_
_entity_poly.entity_id
_entity_poly.type
_entity_poly.pdbx_seq_one_letter_code
_entity_poly.pdbx_strand_id
1 'polypeptide(L)'
;MQANREWISISDMMAGLMMVFLFIAVLFMSEVQKEQKVIKEIAESYQNIQQQLYRDLNQEFKEDLEIWDAEILEDNTIRFKSPEVLFDTNSSELKVLFMTVLDDFFPRYLVAP
;
A
#
# COMPACT_ATOMS: atom_id res chain seq x y z
N MET A 1 40.14 55.05 -10.21
CA MET A 1 38.67 54.89 -10.41
C MET A 1 38.27 53.67 -11.27
N GLN A 2 39.18 53.03 -12.03
CA GLN A 2 38.84 51.85 -12.85
C GLN A 2 38.68 50.55 -12.04
N ALA A 3 39.56 50.29 -11.06
CA ALA A 3 39.48 49.08 -10.23
C ALA A 3 38.12 48.88 -9.57
N ASN A 4 37.49 49.94 -9.03
CA ASN A 4 36.20 49.83 -8.33
C ASN A 4 35.04 49.36 -9.24
N ARG A 5 35.12 49.60 -10.56
CA ARG A 5 34.07 49.16 -11.50
C ARG A 5 34.18 47.66 -11.83
N GLU A 6 35.38 47.11 -11.87
CA GLU A 6 35.59 45.68 -12.11
C GLU A 6 35.05 44.84 -10.95
N TRP A 7 35.33 45.23 -9.70
CA TRP A 7 34.80 44.52 -8.51
C TRP A 7 33.28 44.56 -8.45
N ILE A 8 32.66 45.72 -8.74
CA ILE A 8 31.20 45.85 -8.78
C ILE A 8 30.60 44.97 -9.89
N SER A 9 31.21 44.94 -11.09
CA SER A 9 30.74 44.09 -12.19
C SER A 9 30.85 42.59 -11.88
N ILE A 10 31.90 42.16 -11.16
CA ILE A 10 32.07 40.77 -10.73
C ILE A 10 31.05 40.40 -9.66
N SER A 11 30.79 41.31 -8.70
CA SER A 11 29.75 41.12 -7.67
C SER A 11 28.35 41.04 -8.28
N ASP A 12 28.01 41.87 -9.25
CA ASP A 12 26.72 41.83 -9.95
C ASP A 12 26.54 40.53 -10.75
N MET A 13 27.61 40.03 -11.38
CA MET A 13 27.61 38.74 -12.07
C MET A 13 27.40 37.57 -11.10
N MET A 14 28.04 37.60 -9.92
CA MET A 14 27.83 36.59 -8.88
C MET A 14 26.42 36.64 -8.29
N ALA A 15 25.86 37.82 -8.09
CA ALA A 15 24.48 37.98 -7.64
C ALA A 15 23.49 37.40 -8.67
N GLY A 16 23.73 37.63 -9.97
CA GLY A 16 22.95 37.03 -11.05
C GLY A 16 23.04 35.49 -11.06
N LEU A 17 24.24 34.93 -10.92
CA LEU A 17 24.44 33.49 -10.83
C LEU A 17 23.72 32.90 -9.62
N MET A 18 23.76 33.58 -8.48
CA MET A 18 23.06 33.14 -7.27
C MET A 18 21.55 33.17 -7.41
N MET A 19 21.01 34.18 -8.11
CA MET A 19 19.58 34.23 -8.40
C MET A 19 19.13 33.05 -9.26
N VAL A 20 19.91 32.71 -10.30
CA VAL A 20 19.65 31.54 -11.15
C VAL A 20 19.75 30.25 -10.33
N PHE A 21 20.76 30.13 -9.49
CA PHE A 21 20.95 28.97 -8.63
C PHE A 21 19.80 28.78 -7.63
N LEU A 22 19.35 29.86 -6.98
CA LEU A 22 18.19 29.82 -6.08
C LEU A 22 16.91 29.43 -6.83
N PHE A 23 16.73 29.94 -8.05
CA PHE A 23 15.58 29.58 -8.88
C PHE A 23 15.57 28.08 -9.22
N ILE A 24 16.72 27.53 -9.63
CA ILE A 24 16.89 26.10 -9.88
C ILE A 24 16.64 25.29 -8.60
N ALA A 25 17.15 25.73 -7.45
CA ALA A 25 16.94 25.06 -6.17
C ALA A 25 15.46 25.01 -5.76
N VAL A 26 14.71 26.12 -5.93
CA VAL A 26 13.28 26.17 -5.64
C VAL A 26 12.48 25.27 -6.59
N LEU A 27 12.81 25.29 -7.89
CA LEU A 27 12.18 24.40 -8.87
C LEU A 27 12.43 22.93 -8.54
N PHE A 28 13.68 22.58 -8.23
CA PHE A 28 14.04 21.22 -7.84
C PHE A 28 13.30 20.77 -6.57
N MET A 29 13.26 21.62 -5.54
CA MET A 29 12.55 21.30 -4.30
C MET A 29 11.05 21.13 -4.53
N SER A 30 10.44 21.95 -5.40
CA SER A 30 9.03 21.81 -5.77
C SER A 30 8.75 20.49 -6.48
N GLU A 31 9.66 20.02 -7.33
CA GLU A 31 9.47 18.76 -8.06
C GLU A 31 9.62 17.55 -7.13
N VAL A 32 10.66 17.56 -6.28
CA VAL A 32 10.87 16.54 -5.25
C VAL A 32 9.67 16.44 -4.30
N GLN A 33 9.03 17.56 -3.94
CA GLN A 33 7.82 17.56 -3.11
C GLN A 33 6.62 16.91 -3.80
N LYS A 34 6.47 17.06 -5.13
CA LYS A 34 5.39 16.40 -5.87
C LYS A 34 5.60 14.89 -5.92
N GLU A 35 6.82 14.45 -6.23
CA GLU A 35 7.16 13.02 -6.27
C GLU A 35 6.92 12.35 -4.91
N GLN A 36 7.35 12.99 -3.81
CA GLN A 36 7.10 12.48 -2.47
C GLN A 36 5.61 12.41 -2.10
N LYS A 37 4.81 13.40 -2.53
CA LYS A 37 3.35 13.36 -2.31
C LYS A 37 2.70 12.19 -3.03
N VAL A 38 3.06 11.94 -4.30
CA VAL A 38 2.51 10.83 -5.08
C VAL A 38 2.84 9.48 -4.43
N ILE A 39 4.09 9.26 -4.01
CA ILE A 39 4.49 8.00 -3.34
C ILE A 39 3.74 7.82 -2.02
N LYS A 40 3.59 8.91 -1.25
CA LYS A 40 2.90 8.87 0.04
C LYS A 40 1.40 8.60 -0.11
N GLU A 41 0.73 9.26 -1.06
CA GLU A 41 -0.69 9.05 -1.34
C GLU A 41 -0.97 7.61 -1.78
N ILE A 42 -0.09 7.03 -2.62
CA ILE A 42 -0.19 5.62 -3.02
C ILE A 42 -0.08 4.71 -1.78
N ALA A 43 0.95 4.90 -0.95
CA ALA A 43 1.15 4.07 0.24
C ALA A 43 -0.02 4.18 1.23
N GLU A 44 -0.52 5.38 1.50
CA GLU A 44 -1.67 5.62 2.37
C GLU A 44 -2.95 5.00 1.79
N SER A 45 -3.18 5.13 0.48
CA SER A 45 -4.32 4.52 -0.19
C SER A 45 -4.27 3.00 -0.10
N TYR A 46 -3.12 2.38 -0.33
CA TYR A 46 -2.96 0.93 -0.18
C TYR A 46 -3.22 0.46 1.26
N GLN A 47 -2.70 1.17 2.26
CA GLN A 47 -2.96 0.84 3.67
C GLN A 47 -4.44 0.96 4.03
N ASN A 48 -5.12 2.01 3.55
CA ASN A 48 -6.55 2.18 3.78
C ASN A 48 -7.37 1.06 3.12
N ILE A 49 -7.04 0.68 1.88
CA ILE A 49 -7.70 -0.44 1.19
C ILE A 49 -7.51 -1.75 1.95
N GLN A 50 -6.28 -2.04 2.40
CA GLN A 50 -5.98 -3.25 3.19
C GLN A 50 -6.80 -3.30 4.49
N GLN A 51 -6.93 -2.17 5.19
CA GLN A 51 -7.72 -2.10 6.41
C GLN A 51 -9.23 -2.19 6.17
N GLN A 52 -9.73 -1.62 5.07
CA GLN A 52 -11.12 -1.73 4.67
C GLN A 52 -11.46 -3.19 4.35
N LEU A 53 -10.66 -3.83 3.49
CA LEU A 53 -10.82 -5.24 3.15
C LEU A 53 -10.82 -6.13 4.40
N TYR A 54 -9.90 -5.89 5.35
CA TYR A 54 -9.85 -6.65 6.60
C TYR A 54 -11.14 -6.54 7.42
N ARG A 55 -11.73 -5.33 7.48
CA ARG A 55 -12.97 -5.09 8.20
C ARG A 55 -14.15 -5.74 7.49
N ASP A 56 -14.20 -5.61 6.17
CA ASP A 56 -15.31 -6.12 5.35
C ASP A 56 -15.32 -7.65 5.38
N LEU A 57 -14.16 -8.30 5.22
CA LEU A 57 -14.04 -9.76 5.34
C LEU A 57 -14.38 -10.25 6.76
N ASN A 58 -13.94 -9.54 7.81
CA ASN A 58 -14.29 -9.92 9.18
C ASN A 58 -15.77 -9.72 9.49
N GLN A 59 -16.43 -8.74 8.87
CA GLN A 59 -17.87 -8.53 9.04
C GLN A 59 -18.67 -9.59 8.30
N GLU A 60 -18.26 -9.92 7.07
CA GLU A 60 -18.94 -10.89 6.21
C GLU A 60 -18.82 -12.31 6.74
N PHE A 61 -17.61 -12.73 7.12
CA PHE A 61 -17.33 -14.13 7.48
C PHE A 61 -17.31 -14.38 8.99
N LYS A 62 -17.67 -13.41 9.84
CA LYS A 62 -17.50 -13.53 11.31
C LYS A 62 -18.08 -14.81 11.90
N GLU A 63 -19.31 -15.14 11.49
CA GLU A 63 -20.06 -16.29 12.00
C GLU A 63 -19.55 -17.59 11.35
N ASP A 64 -19.15 -17.51 10.08
CA ASP A 64 -18.67 -18.64 9.30
C ASP A 64 -17.25 -19.07 9.70
N LEU A 65 -16.39 -18.13 10.09
CA LEU A 65 -15.02 -18.39 10.56
C LEU A 65 -14.99 -19.31 11.78
N GLU A 66 -15.98 -19.19 12.67
CA GLU A 66 -16.12 -20.07 13.83
C GLU A 66 -16.50 -21.50 13.40
N ILE A 67 -17.38 -21.63 12.41
CA ILE A 67 -17.84 -22.92 11.87
C ILE A 67 -16.73 -23.61 11.06
N TRP A 68 -15.97 -22.84 10.29
CA TRP A 68 -14.91 -23.32 9.41
C TRP A 68 -13.57 -23.54 10.12
N ASP A 69 -13.49 -23.20 11.41
CA ASP A 69 -12.23 -23.18 12.18
C ASP A 69 -11.15 -22.41 11.41
N ALA A 70 -11.49 -21.18 11.00
CA ALA A 70 -10.67 -20.31 10.18
C ALA A 70 -10.42 -18.96 10.87
N GLU A 71 -9.31 -18.32 10.52
CA GLU A 71 -8.96 -16.98 11.00
C GLU A 71 -8.55 -16.07 9.84
N ILE A 72 -8.85 -14.77 9.97
CA ILE A 72 -8.35 -13.74 9.06
C ILE A 72 -7.17 -13.04 9.74
N LEU A 73 -6.00 -13.11 9.11
CA LEU A 73 -4.79 -12.46 9.56
C LEU A 73 -4.76 -10.98 9.17
N GLU A 74 -3.88 -10.21 9.81
CA GLU A 74 -3.74 -8.76 9.57
C GLU A 74 -3.31 -8.41 8.13
N ASP A 75 -2.75 -9.37 7.39
CA ASP A 75 -2.35 -9.24 5.99
C ASP A 75 -3.47 -9.66 5.00
N ASN A 76 -4.72 -9.79 5.48
CA ASN A 76 -5.87 -10.28 4.74
C ASN A 76 -5.75 -11.74 4.27
N THR A 77 -4.84 -12.53 4.83
CA THR A 77 -4.77 -13.96 4.59
C THR A 77 -5.83 -14.69 5.42
N ILE A 78 -6.67 -15.48 4.75
CA ILE A 78 -7.62 -16.38 5.40
C ILE A 78 -6.95 -17.74 5.61
N ARG A 79 -6.81 -18.14 6.88
CA ARG A 79 -6.15 -19.38 7.28
C ARG A 79 -7.17 -20.33 7.91
N PHE A 80 -7.33 -21.50 7.29
CA PHE A 80 -8.08 -22.62 7.86
C PHE A 80 -7.15 -23.43 8.77
N LYS A 81 -7.52 -23.60 10.05
CA LYS A 81 -6.67 -24.23 11.08
C LYS A 81 -6.81 -25.73 11.16
N SER A 82 -7.90 -26.29 10.62
CA SER A 82 -8.30 -27.67 10.87
C SER A 82 -7.86 -28.65 9.77
N PRO A 83 -6.69 -29.32 9.87
CA PRO A 83 -6.29 -30.33 8.89
C PRO A 83 -7.27 -31.51 8.82
N GLU A 84 -7.94 -31.83 9.93
CA GLU A 84 -8.93 -32.92 9.99
C GLU A 84 -10.19 -32.65 9.16
N VAL A 85 -10.46 -31.38 8.82
CA VAL A 85 -11.63 -30.97 8.02
C VAL A 85 -11.23 -30.79 6.55
N LEU A 86 -9.96 -30.46 6.28
CA LEU A 86 -9.45 -30.13 4.95
C LEU A 86 -9.12 -31.38 4.12
N PHE A 87 -8.35 -32.32 4.68
CA PHE A 87 -7.82 -33.48 3.97
C PHE A 87 -7.76 -34.71 4.89
N ASP A 88 -7.82 -35.91 4.32
CA ASP A 88 -7.46 -37.11 5.07
C ASP A 88 -5.94 -37.26 5.21
N THR A 89 -5.50 -37.88 6.30
CA THR A 89 -4.08 -38.15 6.54
C THR A 89 -3.50 -38.93 5.36
N ASN A 90 -2.47 -38.40 4.71
CA ASN A 90 -1.83 -38.97 3.52
C ASN A 90 -2.73 -39.02 2.26
N SER A 91 -3.76 -38.16 2.18
CA SER A 91 -4.59 -37.97 0.99
C SER A 91 -4.57 -36.50 0.55
N SER A 92 -4.64 -36.28 -0.76
CA SER A 92 -4.86 -34.95 -1.35
C SER A 92 -6.32 -34.72 -1.73
N GLU A 93 -7.20 -35.69 -1.47
CA GLU A 93 -8.63 -35.55 -1.74
C GLU A 93 -9.26 -34.66 -0.67
N LEU A 94 -10.02 -33.68 -1.15
CA LEU A 94 -10.78 -32.76 -0.30
C LEU A 94 -11.94 -33.51 0.33
N LYS A 95 -12.19 -33.27 1.62
CA LYS A 95 -13.39 -33.79 2.26
C LYS A 95 -14.63 -33.08 1.73
N VAL A 96 -15.73 -33.83 1.64
CA VAL A 96 -17.04 -33.29 1.22
C VAL A 96 -17.43 -32.06 2.03
N LEU A 97 -17.13 -32.06 3.34
CA LEU A 97 -17.44 -30.94 4.22
C LEU A 97 -16.68 -29.66 3.83
N PHE A 98 -15.40 -29.78 3.48
CA PHE A 98 -14.60 -28.63 3.04
C PHE A 98 -14.98 -28.18 1.61
N MET A 99 -15.41 -29.10 0.75
CA MET A 99 -15.94 -28.74 -0.57
C MET A 99 -17.17 -27.83 -0.44
N THR A 100 -18.09 -28.13 0.49
CA THR A 100 -19.23 -27.26 0.81
C THR A 100 -18.79 -25.89 1.35
N VAL A 101 -17.75 -25.85 2.19
CA VAL A 101 -17.20 -24.59 2.71
C VAL A 101 -16.64 -23.74 1.56
N LEU A 102 -15.89 -24.33 0.64
CA LEU A 102 -15.35 -23.63 -0.53
C LEU A 102 -16.46 -23.13 -1.46
N ASP A 103 -17.50 -23.94 -1.67
CA ASP A 103 -18.65 -23.57 -2.50
C ASP A 103 -19.44 -22.39 -1.93
N ASP A 104 -19.47 -22.20 -0.60
CA ASP A 104 -20.04 -21.01 0.04
C ASP A 104 -19.07 -19.82 0.06
N PHE A 105 -17.80 -20.09 0.37
CA PHE A 105 -16.76 -19.09 0.54
C PHE A 105 -16.41 -18.35 -0.76
N PHE A 106 -16.14 -19.06 -1.85
CA PHE A 106 -15.64 -18.44 -3.09
C PHE A 106 -16.61 -17.42 -3.72
N PRO A 107 -17.91 -17.71 -3.87
CA PRO A 107 -18.86 -16.74 -4.40
C PRO A 107 -18.92 -15.46 -3.56
N ARG A 108 -18.87 -15.58 -2.24
CA ARG A 108 -18.93 -14.44 -1.31
C ARG A 108 -17.63 -13.64 -1.32
N TYR A 109 -16.48 -14.31 -1.37
CA TYR A 109 -15.17 -13.66 -1.45
C TYR A 109 -14.96 -12.88 -2.76
N LEU A 110 -15.42 -13.40 -3.90
CA LEU A 110 -15.25 -12.76 -5.20
C LEU A 110 -16.24 -11.60 -5.45
N VAL A 111 -17.34 -11.56 -4.71
CA VAL A 111 -18.37 -10.52 -4.80
C VAL A 111 -18.20 -9.45 -3.72
N ALA A 112 -17.45 -9.75 -2.65
CA ALA A 112 -17.10 -8.78 -1.62
C ALA A 112 -16.36 -7.58 -2.25
N PRO A 113 -16.77 -6.33 -1.94
CA PRO A 113 -16.29 -5.10 -2.57
C PRO A 113 -14.84 -4.74 -2.22
#